data_AF-A0A521WB68-F1
#
_entry.id   AF-A0A521WB68-F1
#
_cell.length_a   1.000
_cell.length_b   1.000
_cell.length_c   1.000
_cell.angle_alpha   90.00
_cell.angle_beta   90.00
_cell.angle_gamma   90.00
#
_symmetry.space_group_name_H-M   'P 1'
#
loop_
_entity.id
_entity.type
_entity.pdbx_description
1 polymer ?
#
loop_
_entity_poly.entity_id
_entity_poly.type
_entity_poly.pdbx_seq_one_letter_code
_entity_poly.pdbx_strand_id
1 'polypeptide(L)' 'MRRIVCLGGGPAGLYAALLYRKALPDARVEVYERNRPDDTFGWGVVFSDGTLQG' A
#
# COMPACT_ATOMS: atom_id res chain seq x y z
N MET A 1 0.25 4.29 -21.56
CA MET A 1 -0.25 3.99 -20.19
C MET A 1 0.86 3.33 -19.38
N ARG A 2 1.12 3.79 -18.15
CA ARG A 2 2.09 3.16 -17.24
C ARG A 2 1.40 2.09 -16.40
N ARG A 3 2.09 0.97 -16.20
CA ARG A 3 1.65 -0.11 -15.30
C ARG A 3 2.61 -0.17 -14.11
N ILE A 4 2.06 -0.16 -12.89
CA ILE A 4 2.80 -0.23 -11.64
C ILE A 4 2.28 -1.44 -10.87
N VAL A 5 3.18 -2.31 -10.46
CA VAL A 5 2.84 -3.53 -9.72
C VAL A 5 3.50 -3.46 -8.34
N CYS A 6 2.68 -3.45 -7.30
CA CYS A 6 3.12 -3.53 -5.92
C CYS A 6 3.02 -4.98 -5.45
N LEU A 7 4.16 -5.57 -5.06
CA LEU A 7 4.22 -6.92 -4.52
C LEU A 7 4.20 -6.85 -3.00
N GLY A 8 3.14 -7.37 -2.39
CA GLY A 8 2.88 -7.33 -0.94
C GLY A 8 1.71 -6.40 -0.59
N GLY A 9 0.73 -6.97 0.12
CA GLY A 9 -0.47 -6.30 0.65
C GLY A 9 -0.29 -5.75 2.07
N GLY A 10 0.95 -5.59 2.54
CA GLY A 10 1.25 -4.97 3.83
C GLY A 10 1.15 -3.42 3.79
N PRO A 11 1.32 -2.75 4.95
CA PRO A 11 1.16 -1.29 5.06
C PRO A 11 1.98 -0.49 4.03
N ALA A 12 3.23 -0.87 3.80
CA ALA A 12 4.10 -0.19 2.83
C ALA A 12 3.60 -0.37 1.37
N GLY A 13 3.21 -1.59 0.98
CA GLY A 13 2.75 -1.87 -0.37
C GLY A 13 1.41 -1.20 -0.68
N LEU A 14 0.47 -1.24 0.26
CA LEU A 14 -0.82 -0.56 0.13
C LEU A 14 -0.68 0.96 0.13
N TYR A 15 0.16 1.52 1.01
CA TYR A 15 0.38 2.97 1.06
C TYR A 15 1.07 3.48 -0.23
N ALA A 16 2.08 2.76 -0.72
CA ALA A 16 2.71 3.08 -1.99
C ALA A 16 1.71 3.02 -3.16
N ALA A 17 0.89 1.97 -3.23
CA ALA A 17 -0.14 1.85 -4.27
C ALA A 17 -1.14 3.02 -4.25
N LEU A 18 -1.55 3.46 -3.06
CA LEU A 18 -2.41 4.62 -2.87
C LEU A 18 -1.74 5.92 -3.36
N LEU A 19 -0.48 6.15 -3.00
CA LEU A 19 0.28 7.33 -3.44
C LEU A 19 0.47 7.34 -4.96
N TYR A 20 0.78 6.19 -5.56
CA TYR A 20 0.91 6.09 -7.02
C TYR A 20 -0.40 6.37 -7.75
N ARG A 21 -1.53 5.88 -7.24
CA ARG A 21 -2.85 6.22 -7.83
C ARG A 21 -3.20 7.69 -7.69
N LYS A 22 -2.80 8.35 -6.60
CA LYS A 22 -2.99 9.80 -6.41
C LYS A 22 -2.12 10.63 -7.34
N ALA A 23 -0.83 10.29 -7.45
CA ALA A 23 0.13 11.08 -8.24
C ALA A 23 0.04 10.82 -9.74
N LEU A 24 -0.39 9.62 -10.15
CA LEU A 24 -0.45 9.17 -11.55
C LEU A 24 -1.83 8.57 -11.84
N PRO A 25 -2.88 9.40 -12.01
CA PRO A 25 -4.25 8.93 -12.16
C PRO A 25 -4.47 8.04 -13.39
N ASP A 26 -3.68 8.23 -14.45
CA ASP A 26 -3.72 7.43 -15.68
C ASP A 26 -2.92 6.11 -15.61
N ALA A 27 -2.24 5.85 -14.49
CA ALA A 27 -1.50 4.61 -14.29
C ALA A 27 -2.42 3.48 -13.81
N ARG A 28 -2.24 2.28 -14.39
CA ARG A 28 -2.81 1.05 -13.85
C ARG A 28 -1.93 0.57 -12.70
N VAL A 29 -2.45 0.64 -11.47
CA VAL A 29 -1.76 0.18 -10.26
C VAL A 29 -2.43 -1.09 -9.76
N GLU A 30 -1.64 -2.15 -9.57
CA GLU A 30 -2.09 -3.46 -9.13
C GLU A 30 -1.30 -3.90 -7.89
N VAL A 31 -1.98 -4.47 -6.90
CA VAL A 31 -1.35 -5.05 -5.70
C VAL A 31 -1.54 -6.56 -5.75
N TYR A 32 -0.46 -7.31 -5.56
CA TYR A 32 -0.51 -8.75 -5.42
C TYR A 32 -0.01 -9.14 -4.03
N GLU A 33 -0.84 -9.88 -3.30
CA GLU A 33 -0.49 -10.49 -2.02
C GLU A 33 -0.55 -12.01 -2.15
N ARG A 34 0.39 -12.71 -1.50
CA ARG A 34 0.46 -14.17 -1.48
C ARG A 34 -0.59 -14.75 -0.54
N ASN A 35 -0.79 -14.12 0.60
CA ASN A 35 -1.66 -14.61 1.66
C ASN A 35 -3.14 -14.29 1.35
N ARG A 36 -4.06 -15.00 2.02
CA ARG A 36 -5.50 -14.69 1.91
C ARG A 36 -5.79 -13.34 2.56
N PRO A 37 -6.88 -12.63 2.19
CA PRO A 37 -7.21 -11.33 2.76
C PRO A 37 -7.26 -11.29 4.29
N ASP A 38 -7.69 -12.39 4.92
CA ASP A 38 -7.83 -12.51 6.36
C ASP A 38 -6.56 -13.05 7.05
N ASP A 39 -5.58 -13.54 6.28
CA ASP A 39 -4.29 -14.02 6.79
C ASP A 39 -3.35 -12.83 7.00
N THR A 40 -3.62 -12.07 8.07
CA THR A 40 -2.83 -10.89 8.43
C THR A 40 -1.65 -11.30 9.30
N PHE A 41 -0.45 -10.87 8.90
CA PHE A 41 0.78 -11.01 9.67
C PHE A 41 1.32 -9.63 10.01
N GLY A 42 1.84 -9.48 11.21
CA GLY A 42 2.42 -8.21 11.66
C GLY A 42 2.42 -8.10 13.18
N TRP A 43 3.01 -7.02 13.67
CA TRP A 43 3.06 -6.66 15.08
C TRP A 43 2.34 -5.33 15.26
N GLY A 44 1.95 -5.01 16.50
CA GLY A 44 1.44 -3.68 16.81
C GLY A 44 2.49 -2.62 16.46
N VAL A 45 2.10 -1.64 15.65
CA VAL A 45 2.90 -0.44 15.36
C VAL A 45 2.21 0.76 15.98
N VAL A 46 3.00 1.69 16.53
CA VAL A 46 2.51 2.94 17.10
C VAL A 46 2.90 4.06 16.16
N PHE A 47 1.94 4.88 15.77
CA PHE A 47 2.20 6.10 15.02
C PHE A 47 2.44 7.25 15.99
N SER A 48 3.45 8.07 15.69
CA SER A 48 3.64 9.35 16.40
C SER A 48 2.59 10.36 15.95
N ASP A 49 2.34 11.39 16.77
CA ASP A 49 1.46 12.50 16.40
C ASP A 49 1.86 13.13 15.06
N GLY A 50 3.16 13.29 14.81
CA GLY A 50 3.66 13.82 13.54
C GLY A 50 3.38 12.92 12.33
N THR A 51 3.22 11.60 12.52
CA THR A 51 2.88 10.67 11.43
C THR A 51 1.38 10.73 11.07
N LEU A 52 0.53 11.11 12.02
CA LEU A 52 -0.93 11.19 11.82
C LEU A 52 -1.40 12.53 11.26
N GLN A 53 -0.53 13.55 11.23
CA GLN A 53 -0.83 14.90 10.71
C GLN A 53 -0.79 15.01 9.17
N GLY A 54 -0.81 13.87 8.46
CA GLY A 54 -0.72 13.80 7.00
C GLY A 54 -1.79 14.57 6.24
#